data_AF-A0A540VX10-F1
#
_entry.id   AF-A0A540VX10-F1
#
_cell.length_a   1.000
_cell.length_b   1.000
_cell.length_c   1.000
_cell.angle_alpha   90.00
_cell.angle_beta   90.00
_cell.angle_gamma   90.00
#
_symmetry.space_group_name_H-M   'P 1'
#
loop_
_entity.id
_entity.type
_entity.pdbx_description
1 polymer ?
#
loop_
_entity_poly.entity_id
_entity_poly.type
_entity_poly.pdbx_seq_one_letter_code
_entity_poly.pdbx_strand_id
1 'polypeptide(L)'
;MSGSYYVRPTERHGARREFTTADLIRTANALRPDASVSGSPSGADATIEIQIRGQLRYHRILYFADRPVFVLPEQDELEVPAAMVLQLLQRLAPDVETIWFADFDGVVRSLQVSGGVDDFVDALLSDQYSRPRAAAAVPEPDRGLSRPVPADRRTGGTCGPNYGESGRPSPRQHAR
;
A
#
# COMPACT_ATOMS: atom_id res chain seq x y z
N MET A 1 -8.98 -5.11 -7.47
CA MET A 1 -8.48 -4.32 -6.33
C MET A 1 -7.22 -5.02 -5.86
N SER A 2 -6.06 -4.37 -5.92
CA SER A 2 -4.81 -4.89 -5.35
C SER A 2 -4.82 -4.61 -3.85
N GLY A 3 -4.68 -5.63 -3.01
CA GLY A 3 -4.55 -5.47 -1.57
C GLY A 3 -3.16 -5.02 -1.14
N SER A 4 -2.98 -4.86 0.16
CA SER A 4 -1.69 -4.59 0.80
C SER A 4 -1.58 -5.33 2.12
N TYR A 5 -0.37 -5.77 2.42
CA TYR A 5 0.00 -6.35 3.71
C TYR A 5 0.69 -5.31 4.57
N TYR A 6 0.36 -5.30 5.84
CA TYR A 6 0.87 -4.36 6.83
C TYR A 6 1.62 -5.14 7.89
N VAL A 7 2.84 -4.76 8.21
CA VAL A 7 3.66 -5.38 9.26
C VAL A 7 4.08 -4.30 10.24
N ARG A 8 3.70 -4.47 11.51
CA ARG A 8 3.87 -3.45 12.55
C ARG A 8 4.58 -4.06 13.77
N PRO A 9 5.79 -3.61 14.12
CA PRO A 9 6.34 -3.88 15.45
C PRO A 9 5.48 -3.16 16.50
N THR A 10 5.08 -3.88 17.54
CA THR A 10 4.32 -3.30 18.65
C THR A 10 5.24 -2.46 19.53
N GLU A 11 4.69 -1.43 20.16
CA GLU A 11 5.48 -0.60 21.06
C GLU A 11 5.72 -1.35 22.37
N ARG A 12 6.98 -1.66 22.69
CA ARG A 12 7.35 -2.12 24.03
C ARG A 12 7.13 -0.97 25.01
N HIS A 13 6.16 -1.13 25.91
CA HIS A 13 6.00 -0.33 27.13
C HIS A 13 6.20 1.19 26.96
N GLY A 14 5.21 1.88 26.39
CA GLY A 14 5.00 3.30 26.65
C GLY A 14 6.00 4.26 25.97
N ALA A 15 6.10 4.16 24.63
CA ALA A 15 6.52 5.23 23.72
C ALA A 15 7.97 5.28 23.22
N ARG A 16 8.81 4.25 23.41
CA ARG A 16 10.13 4.23 22.75
C ARG A 16 10.08 3.40 21.46
N ARG A 17 10.34 4.06 20.33
CA ARG A 17 10.63 3.38 19.06
C ARG A 17 11.92 2.59 19.21
N GLU A 18 11.88 1.34 18.77
CA GLU A 18 13.00 0.39 18.89
C GLU A 18 14.13 0.74 17.90
N PHE A 19 13.79 1.40 16.79
CA PHE A 19 14.77 1.89 15.81
C PHE A 19 14.36 3.22 15.18
N THR A 20 15.34 3.96 14.67
CA THR A 20 15.13 5.21 13.94
C THR A 20 15.03 4.98 12.43
N THR A 21 14.52 5.97 11.67
CA THR A 21 14.54 5.95 10.20
C THR A 21 15.97 5.88 9.65
N ALA A 22 16.95 6.48 10.34
CA ALA A 22 18.36 6.39 9.98
C ALA A 22 18.92 4.96 10.16
N ASP A 23 18.52 4.27 11.24
CA ASP A 23 18.90 2.87 11.47
C ASP A 23 18.27 1.95 10.42
N LEU A 24 17.01 2.22 10.04
CA LEU A 24 16.32 1.52 8.96
C LEU A 24 17.06 1.66 7.63
N ILE A 25 17.36 2.89 7.20
CA ILE A 25 18.06 3.15 5.93
C ILE A 25 19.44 2.48 5.92
N ARG A 26 20.21 2.65 7.00
CA ARG A 26 21.55 2.05 7.13
C ARG A 26 21.49 0.53 7.05
N THR A 27 20.52 -0.08 7.75
CA THR A 27 20.37 -1.54 7.80
C THR A 27 19.87 -2.10 6.46
N ALA A 28 18.95 -1.40 5.80
CA ALA A 28 18.46 -1.78 4.47
C ALA A 28 19.60 -1.82 3.43
N ASN A 29 20.41 -0.75 3.38
CA ASN A 29 21.57 -0.70 2.48
C ASN A 29 22.63 -1.76 2.80
N ALA A 30 22.81 -2.10 4.09
CA ALA A 30 23.74 -3.15 4.51
C ALA A 30 23.23 -4.57 4.23
N LEU A 31 21.90 -4.79 4.30
CA LEU A 31 21.28 -6.06 3.92
C LEU A 31 21.33 -6.28 2.42
N ARG A 32 21.08 -5.22 1.65
CA ARG A 32 20.89 -5.33 0.21
C ARG A 32 21.48 -4.12 -0.52
N PRO A 33 22.76 -4.17 -0.92
CA PRO A 33 23.43 -3.03 -1.55
C PRO A 33 22.84 -2.58 -2.90
N ASP A 34 22.08 -3.44 -3.58
CA ASP A 34 21.33 -3.14 -4.79
C ASP A 34 19.91 -2.58 -4.53
N ALA A 35 19.49 -2.46 -3.27
CA ALA A 35 18.28 -1.73 -2.92
C ALA A 35 18.47 -0.22 -3.15
N SER A 36 17.41 0.43 -3.62
CA SER A 36 17.30 1.88 -3.59
C SER A 36 16.42 2.27 -2.40
N VAL A 37 16.95 3.09 -1.49
CA VAL A 37 16.20 3.62 -0.35
C VAL A 37 16.02 5.12 -0.53
N SER A 38 14.78 5.58 -0.48
CA SER A 38 14.40 6.98 -0.68
C SER A 38 13.35 7.42 0.34
N GLY A 39 13.15 8.73 0.47
CA GLY A 39 12.19 9.30 1.42
C GLY A 39 12.83 10.30 2.39
N SER A 40 11.99 10.94 3.20
CA SER A 40 12.47 11.88 4.21
C SER A 40 12.58 11.19 5.57
N PRO A 41 13.78 11.14 6.19
CA PRO A 41 13.93 10.57 7.53
C PRO A 41 13.33 11.46 8.63
N SER A 42 12.96 12.69 8.31
CA SER A 42 12.45 13.71 9.23
C SER A 42 11.13 14.32 8.75
N GLY A 43 10.22 14.61 9.69
CA GLY A 43 8.93 15.25 9.43
C GLY A 43 7.75 14.47 9.99
N ALA A 44 6.58 15.12 10.05
CA ALA A 44 5.34 14.52 10.56
C ALA A 44 4.85 13.36 9.68
N ASP A 45 5.19 13.36 8.39
CA ASP A 45 4.79 12.34 7.40
C ASP A 45 5.99 11.57 6.83
N ALA A 46 7.03 11.38 7.66
CA ALA A 46 8.26 10.70 7.26
C ALA A 46 7.95 9.29 6.72
N THR A 47 8.04 9.14 5.40
CA THR A 47 7.81 7.90 4.68
C THR A 47 9.11 7.49 4.02
N ILE A 48 9.53 6.25 4.27
CA ILE A 48 10.70 5.65 3.63
C ILE A 48 10.21 4.62 2.61
N GLU A 49 10.70 4.74 1.38
CA GLU A 49 10.46 3.79 0.32
C GLU A 49 11.73 2.98 0.07
N ILE A 50 11.61 1.67 0.13
CA ILE A 50 12.67 0.71 -0.19
C ILE A 50 12.25 0.00 -1.47
N GLN A 51 13.00 0.24 -2.54
CA GLN A 51 12.86 -0.46 -3.81
C GLN A 51 13.93 -1.54 -3.92
N ILE A 52 13.49 -2.74 -4.26
CA ILE A 52 14.35 -3.91 -4.29
C ILE A 52 14.17 -4.66 -5.61
N ARG A 53 15.28 -5.07 -6.23
CA ARG A 53 15.26 -5.81 -7.50
C ARG A 53 14.85 -7.27 -7.27
N GLY A 54 13.71 -7.68 -7.80
CA GLY A 54 13.31 -9.08 -7.92
C GLY A 54 13.84 -9.72 -9.19
N GLN A 55 13.40 -10.95 -9.45
CA GLN A 55 13.74 -11.64 -10.72
C GLN A 55 12.99 -11.00 -11.90
N LEU A 56 11.71 -10.67 -11.70
CA LEU A 56 10.82 -10.21 -12.76
C LEU A 56 10.61 -8.69 -12.77
N ARG A 57 10.64 -8.04 -11.59
CA ARG A 57 10.36 -6.61 -11.44
C ARG A 57 11.00 -6.03 -10.20
N TYR A 58 10.94 -4.71 -10.05
CA TYR A 58 11.22 -4.08 -8.76
C TYR A 58 10.04 -4.27 -7.83
N HIS A 59 10.32 -4.61 -6.57
CA HIS A 59 9.34 -4.60 -5.50
C HIS A 59 9.51 -3.35 -4.66
N ARG A 60 8.40 -2.90 -4.10
CA ARG A 60 8.33 -1.70 -3.26
C ARG A 60 7.91 -2.11 -1.86
N ILE A 61 8.62 -1.59 -0.87
CA ILE A 61 8.23 -1.62 0.54
C ILE A 61 8.12 -0.17 0.99
N LEU A 62 7.02 0.19 1.63
CA LEU A 62 6.86 1.49 2.28
C LEU A 62 6.99 1.33 3.78
N TYR A 63 7.64 2.27 4.45
CA TYR A 63 7.68 2.37 5.90
C TYR A 63 7.18 3.75 6.31
N PHE A 64 6.11 3.77 7.10
CA PHE A 64 5.55 5.00 7.65
C PHE A 64 6.11 5.21 9.05
N ALA A 65 6.87 6.29 9.25
CA ALA A 65 7.53 6.54 10.52
C ALA A 65 6.60 7.18 11.55
N ASP A 66 5.53 7.88 11.15
CA ASP A 66 4.50 8.42 12.05
C ASP A 66 3.77 7.29 12.79
N ARG A 67 3.48 6.21 12.06
CA ARG A 67 2.84 4.99 12.53
C ARG A 67 3.71 3.82 12.11
N PRO A 68 4.69 3.38 12.92
CA PRO A 68 5.72 2.40 12.55
C PRO A 68 5.13 1.13 11.90
N VAL A 69 4.99 1.15 10.58
CA VAL A 69 4.36 0.07 9.81
C VAL A 69 5.04 -0.04 8.46
N PHE A 70 5.39 -1.27 8.11
CA PHE A 70 5.79 -1.64 6.76
C PHE A 70 4.55 -1.99 5.95
N VAL A 71 4.51 -1.54 4.70
CA VAL A 71 3.44 -1.84 3.76
C VAL A 71 4.04 -2.51 2.53
N LEU A 72 3.54 -3.71 2.24
CA LEU A 72 3.92 -4.53 1.10
C LEU A 72 2.71 -4.65 0.17
N PRO A 73 2.76 -4.10 -1.05
CA PRO A 73 1.69 -4.28 -2.02
C PRO A 73 1.50 -5.76 -2.39
N GLU A 74 0.25 -6.21 -2.54
CA GLU A 74 -0.08 -7.53 -3.08
C GLU A 74 0.46 -7.65 -4.51
N GLN A 75 1.28 -8.66 -4.74
CA GLN A 75 1.98 -8.87 -6.00
C GLN A 75 2.45 -10.34 -6.11
N ASP A 76 2.65 -10.89 -7.30
CA ASP A 76 3.00 -12.32 -7.49
C ASP A 76 4.24 -12.82 -6.72
N GLU A 77 5.29 -12.00 -6.60
CA GLU A 77 6.55 -12.35 -5.93
C GLU A 77 6.64 -11.58 -4.60
N LEU A 78 6.01 -12.13 -3.55
CA LEU A 78 6.01 -11.58 -2.18
C LEU A 78 7.21 -12.01 -1.36
N GLU A 79 7.89 -13.08 -1.74
CA GLU A 79 9.04 -13.63 -1.00
C GLU A 79 10.14 -12.57 -0.81
N VAL A 80 10.49 -11.87 -1.90
CA VAL A 80 11.55 -10.86 -1.91
C VAL A 80 11.27 -9.69 -0.94
N PRO A 81 10.10 -9.02 -0.99
CA PRO A 81 9.79 -7.97 -0.01
C PRO A 81 9.51 -8.50 1.40
N ALA A 82 8.93 -9.69 1.56
CA ALA A 82 8.71 -10.29 2.88
C ALA A 82 10.02 -10.64 3.58
N ALA A 83 10.98 -11.24 2.85
CA ALA A 83 12.32 -11.53 3.34
C ALA A 83 13.04 -10.28 3.83
N MET A 84 12.97 -9.20 3.04
CA MET A 84 13.58 -7.93 3.40
C MET A 84 12.98 -7.37 4.70
N VAL A 85 11.65 -7.37 4.84
CA VAL A 85 10.98 -6.89 6.07
C VAL A 85 11.35 -7.75 7.27
N LEU A 86 11.34 -9.07 7.15
CA LEU A 86 11.70 -9.98 8.24
C LEU A 86 13.16 -9.76 8.68
N GLN A 87 14.10 -9.66 7.74
CA GLN A 87 15.51 -9.41 8.05
C GLN A 87 15.75 -8.04 8.69
N LEU A 88 15.01 -7.02 8.28
CA LEU A 88 15.04 -5.70 8.93
C LEU A 88 14.58 -5.80 10.38
N LEU A 89 13.46 -6.48 10.64
CA LEU A 89 12.94 -6.69 12.00
C LEU A 89 13.89 -7.52 12.86
N GLN A 90 14.47 -8.59 12.31
CA GLN A 90 15.47 -9.41 13.01
C GLN A 90 16.70 -8.62 13.44
N ARG A 91 17.12 -7.61 12.65
CA ARG A 91 18.29 -6.78 12.98
C ARG A 91 17.96 -5.59 13.88
N LEU A 92 16.79 -4.99 13.72
CA LEU A 92 16.42 -3.73 14.36
C LEU A 92 15.54 -3.91 15.60
N ALA A 93 14.80 -5.01 15.67
CA ALA A 93 13.74 -5.23 16.65
C ALA A 93 13.52 -6.74 16.94
N PRO A 94 14.57 -7.54 17.23
CA PRO A 94 14.44 -9.00 17.35
C PRO A 94 13.53 -9.45 18.50
N ASP A 95 13.45 -8.67 19.58
CA ASP A 95 12.71 -9.02 20.79
C ASP A 95 11.33 -8.34 20.86
N VAL A 96 10.93 -7.69 19.78
CA VAL A 96 9.71 -6.88 19.72
C VAL A 96 8.61 -7.72 19.11
N GLU A 97 7.50 -7.85 19.84
CA GLU A 97 6.32 -8.50 19.29
C GLU A 97 5.91 -7.76 18.02
N THR A 98 5.74 -8.50 16.93
CA THR A 98 5.36 -7.91 15.65
C THR A 98 4.05 -8.52 15.23
N ILE A 99 3.16 -7.68 14.71
CA ILE A 99 1.90 -8.12 14.14
C ILE A 99 1.88 -7.83 12.65
N TRP A 100 1.04 -8.56 11.92
CA TRP A 100 0.73 -8.28 10.54
C TRP A 100 -0.75 -8.49 10.25
N PHE A 101 -1.24 -7.86 9.18
CA PHE A 101 -2.62 -7.98 8.71
C PHE A 101 -2.69 -7.62 7.23
N ALA A 102 -3.73 -8.09 6.54
CA ALA A 102 -4.06 -7.62 5.20
C ALA A 102 -5.20 -6.59 5.25
N ASP A 103 -5.21 -5.63 4.33
CA ASP A 103 -6.35 -4.68 4.22
C ASP A 103 -7.68 -5.36 3.88
N PHE A 104 -7.63 -6.51 3.22
CA PHE A 104 -8.82 -7.19 2.70
C PHE A 104 -9.47 -8.19 3.66
N ASP A 105 -8.77 -8.68 4.69
CA ASP A 105 -9.33 -9.65 5.64
C ASP A 105 -9.59 -9.04 7.03
N GLY A 106 -8.90 -7.96 7.39
CA GLY A 106 -9.03 -7.29 8.68
C GLY A 106 -8.57 -8.15 9.88
N VAL A 107 -7.86 -9.25 9.64
CA VAL A 107 -7.42 -10.18 10.70
C VAL A 107 -6.00 -9.82 11.13
N VAL A 108 -5.83 -9.51 12.41
CA VAL A 108 -4.51 -9.24 13.00
C VAL A 108 -3.87 -10.54 13.46
N ARG A 109 -2.61 -10.76 13.07
CA ARG A 109 -1.84 -11.98 13.32
C ARG A 109 -0.49 -11.64 13.91
N SER A 110 0.02 -12.48 14.81
CA SER A 110 1.38 -12.36 15.31
C SER A 110 2.38 -12.83 14.24
N LEU A 111 3.49 -12.13 14.11
CA LEU A 111 4.66 -12.50 13.31
C LEU A 111 5.77 -13.00 14.23
N GLN A 112 6.24 -14.21 13.97
CA GLN A 112 7.43 -14.74 14.65
C GLN A 112 8.69 -14.18 14.00
N VAL A 113 9.26 -13.10 14.57
CA VAL A 113 10.44 -12.42 14.00
C VAL A 113 11.65 -13.35 13.89
N SER A 114 11.80 -14.31 14.80
CA SER A 114 12.87 -15.32 14.75
C SER A 114 12.59 -16.52 13.81
N GLY A 115 11.44 -16.53 13.12
CA GLY A 115 11.05 -17.59 12.19
C GLY A 115 11.74 -17.52 10.82
N GLY A 116 11.41 -18.47 9.94
CA GLY A 116 11.88 -18.48 8.56
C GLY A 116 11.11 -17.51 7.66
N VAL A 117 11.73 -17.12 6.54
CA VAL A 117 11.04 -16.35 5.49
C VAL A 117 9.89 -17.16 4.90
N ASP A 118 10.10 -18.45 4.66
CA ASP A 118 9.09 -19.34 4.07
C ASP A 118 7.83 -19.41 4.94
N ASP A 119 7.98 -19.57 6.25
CA ASP A 119 6.85 -19.57 7.20
C ASP A 119 6.06 -18.25 7.13
N PHE A 120 6.75 -17.12 6.98
CA PHE A 120 6.11 -15.83 6.85
C PHE A 120 5.38 -15.67 5.52
N VAL A 121 5.99 -16.08 4.41
CA VAL A 121 5.38 -16.05 3.07
C VAL A 121 4.17 -16.97 3.00
N ASP A 122 4.27 -18.19 3.52
CA ASP A 122 3.16 -19.14 3.59
C ASP A 122 2.00 -18.56 4.41
N ALA A 123 2.29 -17.85 5.49
CA ALA A 123 1.27 -17.14 6.27
C ALA A 123 0.59 -16.03 5.45
N LEU A 124 1.34 -15.23 4.68
CA LEU A 124 0.79 -14.18 3.80
C LEU A 124 -0.08 -14.75 2.67
N LEU A 125 0.27 -15.92 2.14
CA LEU A 125 -0.40 -16.56 1.00
C LEU A 125 -1.61 -17.40 1.42
N SER A 126 -1.55 -18.08 2.57
CA SER A 126 -2.67 -18.88 3.10
C SER A 126 -3.96 -18.07 3.24
N ASP A 127 -3.83 -16.76 3.46
CA ASP A 127 -4.97 -15.84 3.55
C ASP A 127 -5.52 -15.39 2.21
N GLN A 128 -4.71 -15.37 1.16
CA GLN A 128 -5.22 -15.12 -0.19
C GLN A 128 -6.20 -16.22 -0.63
N TYR A 129 -5.94 -17.47 -0.21
CA TYR A 129 -6.76 -18.63 -0.57
C TYR A 129 -8.00 -18.80 0.31
N SER A 130 -8.10 -18.08 1.43
CA SER A 130 -9.30 -18.04 2.28
C SER A 130 -10.34 -17.04 1.79
N ARG A 131 -10.07 -16.32 0.69
CA ARG A 131 -11.07 -15.47 0.04
C ARG A 131 -12.25 -16.34 -0.38
N PRO A 132 -13.49 -16.07 0.08
CA PRO A 132 -14.64 -16.53 -0.68
C PRO A 132 -14.51 -15.87 -2.04
N ARG A 133 -14.23 -16.67 -3.08
CA ARG A 133 -14.29 -16.21 -4.47
C ARG A 133 -15.69 -15.63 -4.63
N ALA A 134 -15.81 -14.30 -4.56
CA ALA A 134 -17.05 -13.64 -4.85
C ALA A 134 -17.51 -14.22 -6.18
N ALA A 135 -18.58 -15.02 -6.14
CA ALA A 135 -19.14 -15.62 -7.32
C ALA A 135 -19.34 -14.47 -8.29
N ALA A 136 -18.61 -14.52 -9.41
CA ALA A 136 -18.87 -13.60 -10.51
C ALA A 136 -20.37 -13.72 -10.74
N ALA A 137 -21.12 -12.66 -10.41
CA ALA A 137 -22.53 -12.60 -10.71
C ALA A 137 -22.60 -12.77 -12.22
N VAL A 138 -22.99 -13.97 -12.64
CA VAL A 138 -23.30 -14.28 -14.03
C VAL A 138 -24.45 -13.34 -14.37
N PRO A 139 -24.30 -12.38 -15.29
CA PRO A 139 -25.46 -11.69 -15.79
C PRO A 139 -26.31 -12.75 -16.51
N GLU A 140 -27.46 -13.11 -15.93
CA GLU A 140 -28.46 -13.91 -16.62
C GLU A 140 -28.77 -13.25 -17.97
N PRO A 141 -28.67 -13.98 -19.09
CA PRO A 141 -29.14 -13.49 -20.36
C PRO A 141 -30.63 -13.86 -20.46
N ASP A 142 -31.52 -13.09 -19.84
CA ASP A 142 -32.94 -13.31 -20.09
C ASP A 142 -33.42 -12.51 -21.32
N ARG A 143 -34.02 -13.29 -22.21
CA ARG A 143 -34.53 -12.92 -23.52
C ARG A 143 -35.90 -12.26 -23.33
N GLY A 144 -36.20 -11.32 -24.22
CA GLY A 144 -37.33 -10.41 -24.06
C GLY A 144 -38.71 -11.05 -24.17
N LEU A 145 -39.73 -10.21 -23.94
CA LEU A 145 -40.83 -9.94 -24.89
C LEU A 145 -41.74 -8.81 -24.39
N SER A 146 -42.01 -7.88 -25.33
CA SER A 146 -43.27 -7.13 -25.52
C SER A 146 -43.62 -5.86 -24.69
N ARG A 147 -43.29 -4.70 -25.30
CA ARG A 147 -44.14 -3.52 -25.70
C ARG A 147 -45.59 -3.38 -25.14
N PRO A 148 -46.19 -2.16 -25.04
CA PRO A 148 -46.13 -1.08 -26.06
C PRO A 148 -46.11 0.39 -25.59
N VAL A 149 -45.99 1.25 -26.62
CA VAL A 149 -45.96 2.73 -26.69
C VAL A 149 -47.30 3.36 -26.29
N PRO A 150 -47.30 4.60 -25.75
CA PRO A 150 -48.02 5.67 -26.43
C PRO A 150 -47.23 6.98 -26.55
N ALA A 151 -47.72 7.82 -27.46
CA ALA A 151 -47.08 8.96 -28.06
C ALA A 151 -47.27 10.29 -27.32
N ASP A 152 -46.40 11.24 -27.71
CA ASP A 152 -46.69 12.65 -28.01
C ASP A 152 -46.57 13.70 -26.88
N ARG A 153 -45.53 14.57 -26.95
CA ARG A 153 -45.65 16.03 -27.17
C ARG A 153 -44.33 16.80 -26.99
N ARG A 154 -44.11 17.72 -27.95
CA ARG A 154 -43.46 19.06 -27.93
C ARG A 154 -42.84 19.50 -26.59
N THR A 155 -41.69 20.18 -26.50
CA THR A 155 -41.31 21.49 -27.09
C THR A 155 -39.84 21.74 -26.67
N GLY A 156 -38.93 22.21 -27.52
CA GLY A 156 -38.42 23.60 -27.50
C GLY A 156 -37.59 23.97 -26.25
N GLY A 157 -36.32 24.36 -26.40
CA GLY A 157 -35.58 25.02 -25.33
C GLY A 157 -34.06 24.94 -25.40
N THR A 158 -33.47 25.86 -26.16
CA THR A 158 -32.04 26.19 -26.17
C THR A 158 -31.53 26.66 -24.80
N CYS A 159 -30.35 26.19 -24.39
CA CYS A 159 -29.52 26.81 -23.35
C CYS A 159 -28.05 26.77 -23.82
N GLY A 160 -27.43 27.94 -23.90
CA GLY A 160 -26.11 28.16 -24.48
C GLY A 160 -24.93 27.85 -23.55
N PRO A 161 -23.69 28.00 -24.06
CA PRO A 161 -22.50 27.97 -23.23
C PRO A 161 -22.22 29.35 -22.62
N ASN A 162 -21.93 29.36 -21.33
CA ASN A 162 -21.42 30.48 -20.57
C ASN A 162 -20.01 30.14 -20.05
N TYR A 163 -19.29 31.14 -19.53
CA TYR A 163 -17.93 31.12 -18.96
C TYR A 163 -16.81 31.24 -20.02
N GLY A 164 -16.09 32.36 -20.18
CA GLY A 164 -15.76 33.43 -19.22
C GLY A 164 -14.44 33.11 -18.52
N GLU A 165 -13.32 33.13 -19.26
CA GLU A 165 -11.99 32.88 -18.70
C GLU A 165 -11.28 34.21 -18.40
N SER A 166 -11.29 34.55 -17.12
CA SER A 166 -10.68 35.71 -16.49
C SER A 166 -9.16 35.61 -16.48
N GLY A 167 -8.52 36.76 -16.74
CA GLY A 167 -7.08 36.91 -16.84
C GLY A 167 -6.28 36.51 -15.60
N ARG A 168 -5.10 35.95 -15.84
CA ARG A 168 -4.06 35.71 -14.83
C ARG A 168 -3.26 37.01 -14.57
N PRO A 169 -2.97 37.34 -13.30
CA PRO A 169 -2.08 38.43 -12.95
C PRO A 169 -0.60 37.98 -12.92
N SER A 170 0.29 38.82 -13.45
CA SER A 170 1.74 38.74 -13.25
C SER A 170 2.17 39.76 -12.19
N PRO A 171 2.79 39.35 -11.07
CA PRO A 171 3.54 40.26 -10.20
C PRO A 171 5.03 40.25 -10.57
N ARG A 172 5.54 41.46 -10.77
CA ARG A 172 6.95 41.80 -11.01
C ARG A 172 7.83 41.41 -9.83
N GLN A 173 9.00 40.88 -10.13
CA GLN A 173 10.10 40.72 -9.18
C GLN A 173 10.69 42.10 -8.83
N HIS A 174 10.78 42.39 -7.53
CA HIS A 174 11.59 43.47 -6.98
C HIS A 174 13.03 42.96 -6.82
N ALA A 175 13.98 43.70 -7.39
CA ALA A 175 15.39 43.63 -7.04
C ALA A 175 15.79 44.99 -6.46
N ARG A 176 16.16 45.00 -5.18
CA ARG A 176 17.15 45.91 -4.57
C ARG A 176 17.69 45.24 -3.32
#